data_AF-A0A3S2WWP1-F1
#
_entry.id   AF-A0A3S2WWP1-F1
#
_cell.length_a   1.000
_cell.length_b   1.000
_cell.length_c   1.000
_cell.angle_alpha   90.00
_cell.angle_beta   90.00
_cell.angle_gamma   90.00
#
_symmetry.space_group_name_H-M   'P 1'
#
loop_
_entity.id
_entity.type
_entity.pdbx_description
1 polymer ?
#
loop_
_entity_poly.entity_id
_entity_poly.type
_entity_poly.pdbx_seq_one_letter_code
_entity_poly.pdbx_strand_id
1 'polypeptide(L)'
;MNIMTVEGYHARIEYDAETDQFRGEILGLNGGADFYGRNPKELRSEFKKSLQVFLEVCKEKGIEPRRNYSGKFNLRIPPELHEQLAIVAQAEGKSINTVAQEALAQRVAA
;
A
#
# COMPACT_ATOMS: atom_id res chain seq x y z
N MET A 1 -6.11 2.46 -11.19
CA MET A 1 -5.64 2.67 -9.80
C MET A 1 -5.29 4.14 -9.68
N ASN A 2 -6.07 4.94 -8.95
CA ASN A 2 -5.84 6.39 -8.86
C ASN A 2 -4.89 6.67 -7.69
N ILE A 3 -3.59 6.44 -7.91
CA ILE A 3 -2.56 6.71 -6.91
C ILE A 3 -1.91 8.06 -7.18
N MET A 4 -1.78 8.86 -6.13
CA MET A 4 -0.95 10.05 -6.11
C MET A 4 0.32 9.76 -5.30
N THR A 5 1.48 10.11 -5.85
CA THR A 5 2.77 9.98 -5.15
C THR A 5 3.33 11.36 -4.81
N VAL A 6 3.72 11.55 -3.55
CA VAL A 6 4.37 12.76 -3.05
C VAL A 6 5.48 12.34 -2.08
N GLU A 7 6.72 12.78 -2.33
CA GLU A 7 7.86 12.58 -1.42
C GLU A 7 8.09 11.10 -1.01
N GLY A 8 7.80 10.17 -1.93
CA GLY A 8 7.95 8.73 -1.69
C GLY A 8 6.81 8.10 -0.88
N TYR A 9 5.75 8.86 -0.58
CA TYR A 9 4.50 8.37 -0.02
C TYR A 9 3.43 8.26 -1.11
N HIS A 10 2.54 7.30 -0.96
CA HIS A 10 1.47 7.01 -1.90
C HIS A 10 0.12 7.26 -1.25
N ALA A 11 -0.82 7.83 -1.99
CA ALA A 11 -2.18 8.00 -1.54
C ALA A 11 -3.17 7.47 -2.57
N ARG A 12 -4.22 6.81 -2.11
CA ARG A 12 -5.37 6.40 -2.92
C ARG A 12 -6.34 7.56 -2.99
N ILE A 13 -6.73 7.96 -4.21
CA ILE A 13 -7.68 9.05 -4.44
C ILE A 13 -9.04 8.48 -4.85
N GLU A 14 -10.08 8.85 -4.11
CA GLU A 14 -11.46 8.45 -4.34
C GLU A 14 -12.39 9.68 -4.32
N TYR A 15 -13.41 9.70 -5.17
CA TYR A 15 -14.43 10.76 -5.13
C TYR A 15 -15.43 10.46 -4.02
N ASP A 16 -15.68 11.47 -3.19
CA ASP A 16 -16.68 11.47 -2.14
C ASP A 16 -17.88 12.30 -2.58
N ALA A 17 -19.00 11.61 -2.81
CA ALA A 17 -20.24 12.22 -3.30
C ALA A 17 -20.99 13.02 -2.23
N GLU A 18 -20.75 12.76 -0.94
CA GLU A 18 -21.41 13.50 0.15
C GLU A 18 -20.79 14.89 0.33
N THR A 19 -19.48 14.98 0.15
CA THR A 19 -18.71 16.21 0.34
C THR A 19 -18.35 16.93 -0.97
N ASP A 20 -18.73 16.35 -2.12
CA ASP A 20 -18.41 16.80 -3.48
C ASP A 20 -16.90 17.12 -3.66
N GLN A 21 -16.07 16.21 -3.14
CA GLN A 21 -14.61 16.36 -3.08
C GLN A 21 -13.91 15.05 -3.37
N PHE A 22 -12.63 15.12 -3.69
CA PHE A 22 -11.78 13.93 -3.70
C PHE A 22 -11.16 13.75 -2.32
N ARG A 23 -11.30 12.55 -1.76
CA ARG A 23 -10.57 12.10 -0.57
C ARG A 23 -9.30 11.39 -1.00
N GLY A 24 -8.20 11.75 -0.37
CA GLY A 24 -6.93 11.03 -0.46
C GLY A 24 -6.60 10.34 0.86
N GLU A 25 -6.41 9.02 0.83
CA GLU A 25 -5.94 8.22 1.96
C GLU A 25 -4.46 7.88 1.76
N ILE A 26 -3.58 8.29 2.68
CA ILE A 26 -2.15 7.99 2.61
C ILE A 26 -1.89 6.54 3.04
N LEU A 27 -1.25 5.78 2.14
CA LEU A 27 -0.99 4.36 2.29
C LEU A 27 0.37 4.09 2.94
N GLY A 28 0.46 2.97 3.68
CA GLY A 28 1.72 2.47 4.23
C GLY A 28 2.18 3.15 5.53
N LEU A 29 1.37 4.04 6.09
CA LEU A 29 1.58 4.63 7.40
C LEU A 29 1.22 3.66 8.53
N ASN A 30 1.80 3.85 9.71
CA ASN A 30 1.46 3.09 10.93
C ASN A 30 0.13 3.55 11.58
N GLY A 31 -0.56 4.50 10.95
CA GLY A 31 -1.87 5.04 11.32
C GLY A 31 -2.58 5.57 10.07
N GLY A 32 -3.74 6.18 10.24
CA GLY A 32 -4.47 6.82 9.15
C GLY A 32 -4.10 8.29 9.00
N ALA A 33 -3.94 8.75 7.77
CA ALA A 33 -3.86 10.16 7.43
C ALA A 33 -4.61 10.40 6.12
N ASP A 34 -5.67 11.19 6.21
CA ASP A 34 -6.50 11.54 5.08
C ASP A 34 -6.32 13.02 4.72
N PHE A 35 -6.67 13.37 3.49
CA PHE A 35 -6.75 14.74 3.00
C PHE A 35 -7.87 14.86 1.97
N TYR A 36 -8.32 16.08 1.71
CA TYR A 36 -9.37 16.34 0.75
C TYR A 36 -8.96 17.45 -0.22
N GLY A 37 -9.54 17.44 -1.41
CA GLY A 37 -9.36 18.52 -2.38
C GLY A 37 -10.31 18.39 -3.57
N ARG A 38 -10.57 19.50 -4.26
CA ARG A 38 -11.50 19.57 -5.39
C ARG A 38 -10.80 19.39 -6.74
N ASN A 39 -9.48 19.48 -6.76
CA ASN A 39 -8.68 19.36 -7.97
C ASN A 39 -7.26 18.82 -7.65
N PRO A 40 -6.50 18.38 -8.66
CA PRO A 40 -5.17 17.79 -8.45
C PRO A 40 -4.16 18.71 -7.75
N LYS A 41 -4.24 20.03 -7.94
CA LYS A 41 -3.32 20.98 -7.30
C LYS A 41 -3.59 21.06 -5.80
N GLU A 42 -4.86 21.16 -5.42
CA GLU A 42 -5.30 21.17 -4.03
C GLU A 42 -4.96 19.86 -3.34
N LEU A 43 -5.26 18.71 -3.96
CA LEU A 43 -4.90 17.39 -3.42
C LEU A 43 -3.41 17.26 -3.12
N ARG A 44 -2.52 17.73 -3.99
CA ARG A 44 -1.07 17.69 -3.73
C ARG A 44 -0.65 18.58 -2.56
N SER A 45 -1.28 19.75 -2.41
CA SER A 45 -1.05 20.65 -1.27
C SER A 45 -1.51 20.01 0.03
N GLU A 46 -2.75 19.51 0.06
CA GLU A 46 -3.34 18.94 1.27
C GLU A 46 -2.72 17.60 1.65
N PHE A 47 -2.25 16.81 0.67
CA PHE A 47 -1.42 15.63 0.94
C PHE A 47 -0.16 16.04 1.71
N LYS A 48 0.63 17.00 1.20
CA LYS A 48 1.87 17.43 1.88
C LYS A 48 1.62 17.87 3.32
N LYS A 49 0.57 18.67 3.54
CA LYS A 49 0.20 19.15 4.88
C LYS A 49 -0.19 18.00 5.80
N SER A 50 -1.10 17.12 5.36
CA SER A 50 -1.56 15.98 6.14
C SER A 50 -0.40 15.03 6.48
N LEU A 51 0.48 14.76 5.52
CA LEU A 51 1.70 13.98 5.72
C LEU A 51 2.63 14.64 6.75
N GLN A 52 2.88 15.94 6.62
CA GLN A 52 3.77 16.67 7.55
C GLN A 52 3.23 16.60 8.98
N VAL A 53 1.95 16.90 9.18
CA VAL A 53 1.29 16.82 10.51
C VAL A 53 1.41 15.41 11.08
N PHE A 54 1.19 14.39 10.27
CA PHE A 54 1.34 12.99 10.69
C PHE A 54 2.77 12.68 11.15
N LEU A 55 3.78 13.06 10.37
CA LEU A 55 5.19 12.83 10.70
C LEU A 55 5.64 13.59 11.95
N GLU A 56 5.12 14.81 12.15
CA GLU A 56 5.38 15.59 13.37
C GLU A 56 4.82 14.88 14.61
N VAL A 57 3.56 14.42 14.57
CA VAL A 57 2.96 13.64 15.66
C VAL A 57 3.74 12.35 15.92
N CYS A 58 4.21 11.68 14.86
CA CYS A 58 5.02 10.48 15.01
C CYS A 58 6.35 10.78 15.73
N LYS A 59 7.01 11.88 15.35
CA LYS A 59 8.25 12.33 15.97
C LYS A 59 8.05 12.71 17.45
N GLU A 60 6.99 13.45 17.76
CA GLU A 60 6.67 13.84 19.14
C GLU A 60 6.41 12.64 20.05
N LYS A 61 5.78 11.59 19.52
CA LYS A 61 5.45 10.37 20.26
C LYS A 61 6.56 9.32 20.23
N GLY A 62 7.65 9.55 19.49
CA GLY A 62 8.73 8.57 19.31
C GLY A 62 8.26 7.29 18.61
N ILE A 63 7.29 7.39 17.69
CA ILE A 63 6.74 6.25 16.94
C ILE A 63 7.22 6.28 15.49
N GLU A 64 7.51 5.11 14.93
CA GLU A 64 7.92 4.96 13.54
C GLU A 64 6.73 5.22 12.59
N PRO A 65 6.76 6.24 11.71
CA PRO A 65 5.60 6.67 10.93
C PRO A 65 5.16 5.67 9.86
N ARG A 66 6.04 4.75 9.47
CA ARG A 66 5.75 3.72 8.48
C ARG A 66 5.31 2.44 9.17
N ARG A 67 4.36 1.75 8.57
CA ARG A 67 3.99 0.42 9.01
C ARG A 67 5.20 -0.50 8.87
N ASN A 68 5.52 -1.24 9.93
CA ASN A 68 6.57 -2.24 9.85
C ASN A 68 6.03 -3.51 9.16
N TYR A 69 6.74 -4.00 8.16
CA TYR A 69 6.38 -5.22 7.43
C TYR A 69 7.39 -6.30 7.76
N SER A 70 6.94 -7.34 8.49
CA SER A 70 7.80 -8.41 8.99
C SER A 70 8.36 -9.35 7.91
N GLY A 71 7.87 -9.24 6.67
CA GLY A 71 8.13 -10.19 5.59
C GLY A 71 7.44 -11.55 5.76
N LYS A 72 6.80 -11.81 6.91
CA LYS A 72 6.01 -13.03 7.15
C LYS A 72 4.62 -12.84 6.58
N PHE A 73 4.29 -13.62 5.56
CA PHE A 73 3.01 -13.55 4.85
C PHE A 73 2.36 -14.94 4.82
N ASN A 74 1.43 -15.18 5.75
CA ASN A 74 0.67 -16.43 5.79
C ASN A 74 -0.54 -16.30 4.88
N LEU A 75 -0.57 -17.06 3.80
CA LEU A 75 -1.62 -17.01 2.78
C LEU A 75 -2.54 -18.23 2.90
N ARG A 76 -3.85 -18.01 2.83
CA ARG A 76 -4.84 -19.07 2.62
C ARG A 76 -5.31 -19.01 1.17
N ILE A 77 -5.11 -20.11 0.45
CA ILE A 77 -5.56 -20.28 -0.94
C ILE A 77 -6.41 -21.54 -1.08
N PRO A 78 -7.25 -21.63 -2.14
CA PRO A 78 -7.95 -22.88 -2.46
C PRO A 78 -6.98 -24.05 -2.64
N PRO A 79 -7.36 -25.27 -2.25
CA PRO A 79 -6.52 -26.47 -2.40
C PRO A 79 -6.04 -26.69 -3.83
N GLU A 80 -6.88 -26.40 -4.83
CA GLU A 80 -6.58 -26.60 -6.24
C GLU A 80 -5.45 -25.67 -6.71
N LEU A 81 -5.44 -24.42 -6.23
CA LEU A 81 -4.36 -23.47 -6.54
C LEU A 81 -3.06 -23.88 -5.83
N HIS A 82 -3.16 -24.41 -4.61
CA HIS A 82 -1.99 -24.91 -3.87
C HIS A 82 -1.35 -26.10 -4.57
N GLU A 83 -2.14 -27.04 -5.09
CA GLU A 83 -1.66 -28.18 -5.88
C GLU A 83 -0.91 -27.70 -7.13
N GLN A 84 -1.50 -26.77 -7.90
CA GLN A 84 -0.84 -26.21 -9.08
C GLN A 84 0.48 -25.51 -8.75
N LEU A 85 0.52 -24.72 -7.67
CA LEU A 85 1.75 -24.09 -7.17
C LEU A 85 2.82 -25.11 -6.80
N ALA A 86 2.43 -26.22 -6.15
CA ALA A 86 3.35 -27.28 -5.76
C ALA A 86 3.95 -28.00 -6.98
N ILE A 87 3.13 -28.29 -7.99
CA ILE A 87 3.59 -28.93 -9.24
C ILE A 87 4.59 -28.03 -9.97
N VAL A 88 4.29 -26.73 -10.12
CA VAL A 88 5.20 -25.78 -10.77
C VAL A 88 6.52 -25.68 -10.00
N ALA A 89 6.45 -25.53 -8.67
CA ALA A 89 7.65 -25.46 -7.84
C ALA A 89 8.52 -26.72 -7.97
N GLN A 90 7.92 -27.92 -7.99
CA GLN A 90 8.65 -29.17 -8.21
C GLN A 90 9.29 -29.25 -9.59
N ALA A 91 8.56 -28.89 -10.65
CA ALA A 91 9.08 -28.92 -12.02
C ALA A 91 10.26 -27.96 -12.22
N GLU A 92 10.25 -26.82 -11.52
CA GLU A 92 11.32 -25.81 -11.57
C GLU A 92 12.46 -26.05 -10.56
N GLY A 93 12.34 -27.05 -9.68
CA GLY A 93 13.32 -27.28 -8.60
C GLY A 93 13.37 -26.16 -7.55
N LYS A 94 12.25 -25.46 -7.36
CA LYS A 94 12.11 -24.32 -6.44
C LYS A 94 11.21 -24.67 -5.24
N SER A 95 11.26 -23.84 -4.21
CA SER A 95 10.24 -23.90 -3.14
C SER A 95 8.94 -23.24 -3.60
N ILE A 96 7.80 -23.68 -3.04
CA ILE A 96 6.49 -23.02 -3.25
C ILE A 96 6.57 -21.52 -2.91
N ASN A 97 7.30 -21.17 -1.85
CA ASN A 97 7.49 -19.77 -1.44
C ASN A 97 8.23 -18.96 -2.50
N THR A 98 9.21 -19.55 -3.19
CA THR A 98 9.97 -18.87 -4.26
C THR A 98 9.05 -18.56 -5.44
N VAL A 99 8.28 -19.53 -5.91
CA VAL A 99 7.32 -19.32 -7.01
C VAL A 99 6.26 -18.29 -6.63
N ALA A 100 5.73 -18.36 -5.40
CA ALA A 100 4.80 -17.36 -4.89
C ALA A 100 5.43 -15.96 -4.82
N GLN A 101 6.67 -15.83 -4.35
CA GLN A 101 7.39 -14.55 -4.30
C GLN A 101 7.63 -13.96 -5.70
N GLU A 102 7.97 -14.79 -6.69
CA GLU A 102 8.13 -14.34 -8.08
C GLU A 102 6.82 -13.80 -8.65
N ALA A 103 5.70 -14.51 -8.45
CA ALA A 103 4.38 -14.05 -8.87
C ALA A 103 3.96 -12.75 -8.17
N LEU A 104 4.23 -12.63 -6.86
CA LEU A 104 3.99 -11.39 -6.10
C LEU A 104 4.85 -10.23 -6.62
N ALA A 105 6.13 -10.46 -6.92
CA ALA A 105 7.04 -9.46 -7.44
C ALA A 105 6.59 -8.95 -8.82
N GLN A 106 6.16 -9.83 -9.72
CA GLN A 106 5.59 -9.46 -11.02
C GLN A 106 4.39 -8.53 -10.86
N ARG A 107 3.53 -8.77 -9.86
CA ARG A 107 2.33 -7.95 -9.63
C ARG A 107 2.65 -6.53 -9.12
N VAL A 108 3.74 -6.37 -8.37
CA VAL A 108 4.14 -5.08 -7.76
C VAL A 108 5.09 -4.29 -8.66
N ALA A 109 5.83 -4.95 -9.56
CA ALA A 109 6.73 -4.31 -10.51
C ALA A 109 6.01 -3.65 -11.71
N ALA A 110 4.69 -3.84 -11.85
CA ALA A 110 3.86 -3.31 -12.92
C ALA A 110 3.14 -2.00 -12.55
#